data_AF-A0A848GTG8-F1
#
_entry.id   AF-A0A848GTG8-F1
#
_cell.length_a   1.000
_cell.length_b   1.000
_cell.length_c   1.000
_cell.angle_alpha   90.00
_cell.angle_beta   90.00
_cell.angle_gamma   90.00
#
_symmetry.space_group_name_H-M   'P 1'
#
loop_
_entity.id
_entity.type
_entity.pdbx_description
1 polymer ?
#
loop_
_entity_poly.entity_id
_entity_poly.type
_entity_poly.pdbx_seq_one_letter_code
_entity_poly.pdbx_strand_id
1 'polypeptide(L)'
;MTGFCQPVKPDTAATFTNPLLQSGPDPWVIQDGGVYYYMATTGHNITLRKTRAMSALAAAPATVVWTPPAKGPNARDIWAPELHRLDGKWYLYYTAGSSDSIHPQHTFVLENTAADPTTGTWVNKGQIRDTAADHFAIDGTIFSYKGQRYFIWSGHNGKDNVQRLYIARMKNPWTLATRRVEIAAPRYAWEKNGINEGPEILLNRQQDVFLVFSVSGCWTDDYALGLMRLKKNADPMVAANWTKMPEPILTGKPENGAFSPGHNGFFTSVNGKEDWIIYHANSRAGQGCGGQRNPRMQRLTWDRNGLPVIGGPVKIGEPQHKPAGE
;
A
#
# COMPACT_ATOMS: atom_id res chain seq x y z
N MET A 1 40.71 6.74 -18.89
CA MET A 1 39.58 5.86 -19.27
C MET A 1 38.29 6.58 -18.97
N THR A 2 37.75 7.28 -19.96
CA THR A 2 36.48 8.00 -19.88
C THR A 2 35.37 7.06 -20.34
N GLY A 3 34.59 6.55 -19.39
CA GLY A 3 33.43 5.71 -19.68
C GLY A 3 32.31 6.57 -20.27
N PHE A 4 32.00 6.36 -21.55
CA PHE A 4 30.85 6.96 -22.21
C PHE A 4 29.56 6.39 -21.59
N CYS A 5 28.78 7.27 -20.95
CA CYS A 5 27.40 6.99 -20.61
C CYS A 5 26.61 6.94 -21.93
N GLN A 6 26.24 5.75 -22.39
CA GLN A 6 25.38 5.64 -23.56
C GLN A 6 23.99 6.20 -23.22
N PRO A 7 23.43 7.09 -24.05
CA PRO A 7 22.06 7.55 -23.85
C PRO A 7 21.11 6.36 -24.04
N VAL A 8 20.26 6.14 -23.05
CA VAL A 8 19.18 5.15 -23.12
C VAL A 8 18.25 5.54 -24.27
N LYS A 9 18.11 4.65 -25.26
CA LYS A 9 17.22 4.85 -26.40
C LYS A 9 15.78 4.98 -25.89
N PRO A 10 14.97 5.95 -26.37
CA PRO A 10 13.58 6.07 -25.94
C PRO A 10 12.84 4.78 -26.27
N ASP A 11 12.15 4.21 -25.28
CA ASP A 11 11.29 3.05 -25.49
C ASP A 11 10.02 3.47 -26.22
N THR A 12 9.96 3.19 -27.52
CA THR A 12 8.82 3.50 -28.39
C THR A 12 7.71 2.45 -28.34
N ALA A 13 7.83 1.41 -27.52
CA ALA A 13 6.76 0.43 -27.37
C ALA A 13 5.55 1.06 -26.67
N ALA A 14 4.35 0.86 -27.21
CA ALA A 14 3.10 1.35 -26.62
C ALA A 14 2.65 0.52 -25.40
N THR A 15 3.41 -0.52 -25.04
CA THR A 15 3.03 -1.52 -24.07
C THR A 15 4.11 -1.82 -23.03
N PHE A 16 3.70 -2.39 -21.90
CA PHE A 16 4.55 -2.96 -20.86
C PHE A 16 4.07 -4.37 -20.52
N THR A 17 4.80 -5.09 -19.66
CA THR A 17 4.38 -6.41 -19.16
C THR A 17 4.50 -6.49 -17.65
N ASN A 18 3.63 -7.28 -17.03
CA ASN A 18 3.77 -7.66 -15.62
C ASN A 18 4.66 -8.92 -15.50
N PRO A 19 5.38 -9.10 -14.38
CA PRO A 19 5.48 -8.15 -13.26
C PRO A 19 6.44 -6.98 -13.54
N LEU A 20 6.26 -5.88 -12.81
CA LEU A 20 7.10 -4.68 -12.93
C LEU A 20 8.51 -4.89 -12.37
N LEU A 21 8.65 -5.74 -11.35
CA LEU A 21 9.90 -6.12 -10.70
C LEU A 21 9.85 -7.62 -10.36
N GLN A 22 10.99 -8.26 -10.18
CA GLN A 22 11.04 -9.67 -9.75
C GLN A 22 10.50 -9.88 -8.33
N SER A 23 10.64 -8.86 -7.49
CA SER A 23 10.18 -8.84 -6.11
C SER A 23 9.80 -7.41 -5.73
N GLY A 24 8.75 -7.28 -4.92
CA GLY A 24 8.27 -6.03 -4.38
C GLY A 24 6.93 -6.26 -3.70
N PRO A 25 6.92 -6.94 -2.55
CA PRO A 25 5.71 -7.07 -1.75
C PRO A 25 5.26 -5.71 -1.24
N ASP A 26 3.95 -5.60 -1.00
CA ASP A 26 3.33 -4.41 -0.40
C ASP A 26 3.66 -3.12 -1.18
N PRO A 27 3.40 -3.08 -2.50
CA PRO A 27 3.80 -1.95 -3.35
C PRO A 27 2.97 -0.69 -3.07
N TRP A 28 3.67 0.39 -2.76
CA TRP A 28 3.10 1.72 -2.61
C TRP A 28 3.56 2.64 -3.74
N VAL A 29 2.64 3.48 -4.24
CA VAL A 29 2.96 4.53 -5.21
C VAL A 29 2.26 5.82 -4.83
N ILE A 30 3.01 6.92 -4.79
CA ILE A 30 2.47 8.28 -4.75
C ILE A 30 3.00 9.10 -5.93
N GLN A 31 2.19 10.02 -6.44
CA GLN A 31 2.58 10.96 -7.49
C GLN A 31 2.73 12.37 -6.93
N ASP A 32 3.82 13.06 -7.28
CA ASP A 32 4.04 14.47 -6.99
C ASP A 32 4.78 15.13 -8.16
N GLY A 33 4.26 16.24 -8.67
CA GLY A 33 4.88 16.99 -9.78
C GLY A 33 5.11 16.17 -11.07
N GLY A 34 4.27 15.18 -11.36
CA GLY A 34 4.43 14.29 -12.53
C GLY A 34 5.52 13.22 -12.37
N VAL A 35 6.04 13.04 -11.17
CA VAL A 35 6.96 11.96 -10.80
C VAL A 35 6.23 10.98 -9.89
N TYR A 36 6.36 9.69 -10.18
CA TYR A 36 5.92 8.61 -9.31
C TYR A 36 7.05 8.21 -8.38
N TYR A 37 6.71 8.00 -7.11
CA TYR A 37 7.59 7.48 -6.07
C TYR A 37 7.05 6.12 -5.65
N TYR A 38 7.82 5.07 -5.94
CA TYR A 38 7.48 3.68 -5.68
C TYR A 38 8.27 3.15 -4.48
N MET A 39 7.59 2.38 -3.64
CA MET A 39 8.16 1.68 -2.50
C MET A 39 7.59 0.27 -2.41
N ALA A 40 8.28 -0.60 -1.68
CA ALA A 40 7.85 -1.95 -1.36
C ALA A 40 8.59 -2.45 -0.12
N THR A 41 8.06 -3.50 0.49
CA THR A 41 8.71 -4.22 1.58
C THR A 41 10.06 -4.77 1.13
N THR A 42 11.12 -4.42 1.87
CA THR A 42 12.44 -5.04 1.73
C THR A 42 12.76 -5.97 2.91
N GLY A 43 12.08 -5.79 4.04
CA GLY A 43 12.34 -6.47 5.31
C GLY A 43 13.48 -5.86 6.14
N HIS A 44 14.35 -5.02 5.55
CA HIS A 44 15.60 -4.61 6.21
C HIS A 44 15.96 -3.13 6.07
N ASN A 45 15.35 -2.39 5.15
CA ASN A 45 15.51 -0.94 4.98
C ASN A 45 14.29 -0.33 4.29
N ILE A 46 14.27 0.99 4.16
CA ILE A 46 13.32 1.69 3.32
C ILE A 46 14.05 2.13 2.05
N THR A 47 13.60 1.61 0.92
CA THR A 47 14.12 1.92 -0.41
C THR A 47 13.04 2.58 -1.25
N LEU A 48 13.42 3.62 -1.98
CA LEU A 48 12.55 4.38 -2.86
C LEU A 48 13.07 4.31 -4.30
N ARG A 49 12.17 4.14 -5.26
CA ARG A 49 12.42 4.37 -6.68
C ARG A 49 11.58 5.54 -7.14
N LYS A 50 12.11 6.41 -8.00
CA LYS A 50 11.31 7.45 -8.64
C LYS A 50 11.42 7.39 -10.15
N THR A 51 10.29 7.58 -10.83
CA THR A 51 10.17 7.48 -12.28
C THR A 51 9.09 8.43 -12.80
N ARG A 52 9.18 8.82 -14.08
CA ARG A 52 8.08 9.52 -14.76
C ARG A 52 7.12 8.58 -15.50
N ALA A 53 7.50 7.31 -15.61
CA ALA A 53 6.70 6.27 -16.23
C ALA A 53 6.71 5.02 -15.35
N MET A 54 5.57 4.64 -14.80
CA MET A 54 5.42 3.43 -14.01
C MET A 54 5.72 2.18 -14.84
N SER A 55 5.47 2.21 -16.15
CA SER A 55 5.85 1.11 -17.04
C SER A 55 7.36 0.85 -17.09
N ALA A 56 8.17 1.86 -16.74
CA ALA A 56 9.63 1.81 -16.76
C ALA A 56 10.24 1.62 -15.36
N LEU A 57 9.44 1.20 -14.36
CA LEU A 57 9.88 1.09 -12.96
C LEU A 57 11.15 0.25 -12.78
N ALA A 58 11.33 -0.82 -13.56
CA ALA A 58 12.52 -1.68 -13.49
C ALA A 58 13.83 -0.93 -13.80
N ALA A 59 13.78 0.08 -14.67
CA ALA A 59 14.93 0.90 -15.04
C ALA A 59 15.20 2.05 -14.04
N ALA A 60 14.23 2.38 -13.18
CA ALA A 60 14.36 3.47 -12.21
C ALA A 60 15.37 3.10 -11.12
N PRO A 61 16.38 3.94 -10.82
CA PRO A 61 17.33 3.68 -9.75
C PRO A 61 16.64 3.52 -8.39
N ALA A 62 17.13 2.57 -7.59
CA ALA A 62 16.70 2.39 -6.21
C ALA A 62 17.63 3.16 -5.27
N THR A 63 17.04 3.92 -4.35
CA THR A 63 17.76 4.69 -3.33
C THR A 63 17.32 4.23 -1.95
N VAL A 64 18.26 3.72 -1.14
CA VAL A 64 18.01 3.48 0.28
C VAL A 64 17.93 4.83 0.98
N VAL A 65 16.75 5.18 1.49
CA VAL A 65 16.50 6.47 2.13
C VAL A 65 16.56 6.39 3.65
N TRP A 66 16.40 5.19 4.21
CA TRP A 66 16.53 4.96 5.64
C TRP A 66 16.90 3.52 5.96
N THR A 67 17.78 3.33 6.95
CA THR A 67 18.20 2.03 7.48
C THR A 67 17.82 1.97 8.95
N PRO A 68 17.23 0.86 9.44
CA PRO A 68 16.84 0.73 10.84
C PRO A 68 18.03 0.78 11.79
N PRO A 69 17.83 1.24 13.03
CA PRO A 69 18.85 1.15 14.06
C PRO A 69 19.19 -0.30 14.38
N ALA A 70 20.38 -0.56 14.90
CA ALA A 70 20.82 -1.92 15.24
C ALA A 70 19.95 -2.60 16.31
N LYS A 71 19.33 -1.80 17.20
CA LYS A 71 18.44 -2.22 18.30
C LYS A 71 17.36 -1.16 18.49
N GLY A 72 16.26 -1.55 19.13
CA GLY A 72 15.16 -0.64 19.46
C GLY A 72 13.84 -1.15 18.91
N PRO A 73 12.75 -0.37 19.09
CA PRO A 73 11.40 -0.81 18.76
C PRO A 73 11.12 -0.94 17.25
N ASN A 74 11.98 -0.36 16.41
CA ASN A 74 11.85 -0.31 14.95
C ASN A 74 13.11 -0.86 14.23
N ALA A 75 13.71 -1.93 14.78
CA ALA A 75 15.01 -2.45 14.36
C ALA A 75 14.94 -3.65 13.42
N ARG A 76 13.77 -4.29 13.30
CA ARG A 76 13.56 -5.55 12.57
C ARG A 76 12.31 -5.48 11.72
N ASP A 77 12.26 -6.35 10.70
CA ASP A 77 11.06 -6.62 9.92
C ASP A 77 10.40 -5.36 9.35
N ILE A 78 11.16 -4.64 8.53
CA ILE A 78 10.73 -3.38 7.92
C ILE A 78 9.77 -3.66 6.77
N TRP A 79 8.47 -3.44 6.99
CA TRP A 79 7.40 -3.79 6.05
C TRP A 79 6.55 -2.58 5.64
N ALA A 80 5.92 -2.71 4.48
CA ALA A 80 4.87 -1.87 3.93
C ALA A 80 5.10 -0.35 4.10
N PRO A 81 6.22 0.19 3.58
CA PRO A 81 6.47 1.62 3.67
C PRO A 81 5.55 2.40 2.72
N GLU A 82 4.80 3.35 3.25
CA GLU A 82 4.03 4.33 2.47
C GLU A 82 4.62 5.74 2.60
N LEU A 83 4.81 6.40 1.45
CA LEU A 83 5.24 7.80 1.36
C LEU A 83 4.05 8.72 1.15
N HIS A 84 3.93 9.74 2.00
CA HIS A 84 2.87 10.74 1.95
C HIS A 84 3.44 12.15 1.95
N ARG A 85 2.82 13.05 1.18
CA ARG A 85 3.11 14.49 1.20
C ARG A 85 2.10 15.19 2.10
N LEU A 86 2.49 15.59 3.30
CA LEU A 86 1.61 16.21 4.30
C LEU A 86 2.22 17.51 4.79
N ASP A 87 1.42 18.57 4.89
CA ASP A 87 1.82 19.84 5.50
C ASP A 87 3.13 20.41 4.90
N GLY A 88 3.33 20.23 3.59
CA GLY A 88 4.51 20.67 2.84
C GLY A 88 5.77 19.81 3.00
N LYS A 89 5.68 18.68 3.71
CA LYS A 89 6.80 17.77 3.99
C LYS A 89 6.48 16.35 3.54
N TRP A 90 7.51 15.51 3.50
CA TRP A 90 7.37 14.08 3.26
C TRP A 90 7.30 13.32 4.58
N TYR A 91 6.39 12.36 4.65
CA TYR A 91 6.26 11.43 5.76
C TYR A 91 6.28 9.99 5.25
N LEU A 92 7.06 9.14 5.91
CA LEU A 92 7.03 7.69 5.69
C LEU A 92 6.34 7.03 6.85
N TYR A 93 5.35 6.20 6.56
CA TYR A 93 4.72 5.28 7.50
C TYR A 93 5.22 3.88 7.18
N TYR A 94 5.72 3.15 8.17
CA TYR A 94 6.24 1.80 7.94
C TYR A 94 6.02 0.94 9.17
N THR A 95 5.88 -0.36 8.96
CA THR A 95 5.83 -1.34 10.04
C THR A 95 7.24 -1.78 10.41
N ALA A 96 7.50 -1.91 11.71
CA ALA A 96 8.72 -2.52 12.21
C ALA A 96 8.50 -3.16 13.58
N GLY A 97 9.39 -4.08 13.94
CA GLY A 97 9.44 -4.74 15.24
C GLY A 97 10.77 -4.54 15.97
N SER A 98 10.82 -5.07 17.20
CA SER A 98 12.00 -5.01 18.07
C SER A 98 12.86 -6.28 18.07
N SER A 99 12.34 -7.36 17.48
CA SER A 99 12.98 -8.66 17.37
C SER A 99 12.52 -9.36 16.09
N ASP A 100 13.04 -10.56 15.83
CA ASP A 100 12.64 -11.37 14.68
C ASP A 100 11.28 -12.09 14.90
N SER A 101 10.59 -11.75 15.99
CA SER A 101 9.19 -12.13 16.18
C SER A 101 8.31 -11.16 15.42
N ILE A 102 7.18 -11.64 14.90
CA ILE A 102 6.14 -10.80 14.28
C ILE A 102 5.24 -10.09 15.31
N HIS A 103 5.24 -10.53 16.57
CA HIS A 103 4.35 -10.01 17.60
C HIS A 103 4.60 -8.54 18.03
N PRO A 104 5.84 -8.02 18.08
CA PRO A 104 6.11 -6.63 18.50
C PRO A 104 5.88 -5.59 17.39
N GLN A 105 5.14 -5.91 16.34
CA GLN A 105 5.10 -5.08 15.13
C GLN A 105 4.15 -3.91 15.31
N HIS A 106 4.69 -2.71 15.09
CA HIS A 106 3.97 -1.45 15.20
C HIS A 106 4.30 -0.55 14.02
N THR A 107 3.45 0.43 13.74
CA THR A 107 3.72 1.47 12.74
C THR A 107 4.55 2.62 13.33
N PHE A 108 5.56 3.05 12.57
CA PHE A 108 6.46 4.15 12.88
C PHE A 108 6.43 5.20 11.77
N VAL A 109 6.80 6.44 12.13
CA VAL A 109 6.79 7.57 11.21
C VAL A 109 8.17 8.20 11.08
N LEU A 110 8.60 8.48 9.85
CA LEU A 110 9.75 9.33 9.54
C LEU A 110 9.29 10.62 8.85
N GLU A 111 9.99 11.73 9.09
CA GLU A 111 9.75 13.02 8.43
C GLU A 111 10.97 13.44 7.60
N ASN A 112 10.74 13.99 6.41
CA ASN A 112 11.78 14.63 5.59
C ASN A 112 11.26 15.95 5.00
N THR A 113 12.08 16.99 5.10
CA THR A 113 11.75 18.36 4.66
C THR A 113 12.31 18.71 3.28
N ALA A 114 13.18 17.87 2.71
CA ALA A 114 13.70 18.06 1.37
C ALA A 114 12.56 18.07 0.33
N ALA A 115 12.74 18.82 -0.75
CA ALA A 115 11.79 18.79 -1.87
C ALA A 115 11.76 17.38 -2.50
N ASP A 116 12.93 16.77 -2.67
CA ASP A 116 13.10 15.43 -3.21
C ASP A 116 13.29 14.40 -2.07
N PRO A 117 12.35 13.46 -1.87
CA PRO A 117 12.39 12.51 -0.74
C PRO A 117 13.53 11.49 -0.85
N THR A 118 14.21 11.39 -2.00
CA THR A 118 15.45 10.59 -2.15
C THR A 118 16.69 11.29 -1.61
N THR A 119 16.55 12.53 -1.14
CA THR A 119 17.64 13.35 -0.58
C THR A 119 17.25 13.88 0.80
N GLY A 120 18.17 14.54 1.49
CA GLY A 120 17.92 15.09 2.83
C GLY A 120 18.01 14.04 3.93
N THR A 121 17.46 14.37 5.11
CA THR A 121 17.56 13.54 6.31
C THR A 121 16.17 13.16 6.80
N TRP A 122 15.96 11.86 6.97
CA TRP A 122 14.75 11.31 7.57
C TRP A 122 14.84 11.32 9.09
N VAL A 123 14.00 12.13 9.73
CA VAL A 123 13.91 12.27 11.19
C VAL A 123 12.87 11.30 11.73
N ASN A 124 13.28 10.43 12.66
CA ASN A 124 12.37 9.51 13.32
C ASN A 124 11.40 10.26 14.25
N LYS A 125 10.09 10.11 14.01
CA LYS A 125 9.00 10.69 14.81
C LYS A 125 8.43 9.71 15.84
N GLY A 126 8.92 8.48 15.86
CA GLY A 126 8.51 7.41 16.76
C GLY A 126 7.30 6.65 16.26
N GLN A 127 6.76 5.84 17.18
CA GLN A 127 5.59 5.01 16.94
C GLN A 127 4.31 5.86 16.90
N ILE A 128 3.44 5.62 15.92
CA ILE A 128 2.08 6.16 15.91
C ILE A 128 1.15 5.13 16.56
N ARG A 129 0.46 5.52 17.65
CA ARG A 129 -0.35 4.58 18.44
C ARG A 129 -1.48 5.23 19.21
N ASP A 130 -2.47 4.41 19.57
CA ASP A 130 -3.40 4.71 20.66
C ASP A 130 -2.77 4.27 21.99
N THR A 131 -2.44 5.22 22.86
CA THR A 131 -1.72 4.94 24.11
C THR A 131 -2.49 4.10 25.13
N ALA A 132 -3.81 3.90 24.97
CA ALA A 132 -4.57 2.97 25.81
C ALA A 132 -4.83 1.61 25.15
N ALA A 133 -4.41 1.43 23.90
CA ALA A 133 -4.62 0.21 23.14
C ALA A 133 -3.42 -0.05 22.22
N ASP A 134 -2.23 -0.09 22.84
CA ASP A 134 -0.95 -0.31 22.17
C ASP A 134 -0.72 -1.81 21.97
N HIS A 135 -1.30 -2.33 20.89
CA HIS A 135 -1.18 -3.72 20.46
C HIS A 135 -0.56 -3.76 19.06
N PHE A 136 -0.30 -4.98 18.57
CA PHE A 136 0.10 -5.24 17.19
C PHE A 136 -0.67 -4.34 16.21
N ALA A 137 0.08 -3.59 15.40
CA ALA A 137 -0.42 -2.56 14.50
C ALA A 137 0.48 -2.44 13.27
N ILE A 138 -0.03 -2.79 12.09
CA ILE A 138 0.72 -2.79 10.83
C ILE A 138 -0.05 -2.06 9.74
N ASP A 139 0.63 -1.80 8.63
CA ASP A 139 0.03 -1.35 7.36
C ASP A 139 -0.75 -0.04 7.52
N GLY A 140 -0.04 0.98 8.00
CA GLY A 140 -0.64 2.27 8.32
C GLY A 140 -0.74 3.19 7.12
N THR A 141 -1.96 3.54 6.72
CA THR A 141 -2.24 4.51 5.65
C THR A 141 -2.89 5.80 6.16
N ILE A 142 -2.91 6.83 5.31
CA ILE A 142 -3.46 8.15 5.62
C ILE A 142 -4.73 8.43 4.81
N PHE A 143 -5.77 8.84 5.53
CA PHE A 143 -7.04 9.26 4.94
C PHE A 143 -7.30 10.74 5.25
N SER A 144 -7.36 11.57 4.21
CA SER A 144 -7.78 12.97 4.34
C SER A 144 -9.24 13.12 3.90
N TYR A 145 -10.09 13.61 4.80
CA TYR A 145 -11.53 13.72 4.57
C TYR A 145 -12.13 14.91 5.31
N LYS A 146 -12.85 15.76 4.56
CA LYS A 146 -13.56 16.95 5.10
C LYS A 146 -12.69 17.83 6.01
N GLY A 147 -11.47 18.11 5.57
CA GLY A 147 -10.51 18.95 6.31
C GLY A 147 -9.94 18.29 7.56
N GLN A 148 -10.15 16.99 7.75
CA GLN A 148 -9.55 16.19 8.81
C GLN A 148 -8.63 15.12 8.23
N ARG A 149 -7.65 14.70 9.03
CA ARG A 149 -6.74 13.61 8.71
C ARG A 149 -6.98 12.45 9.69
N TYR A 150 -7.00 11.25 9.14
CA TYR A 150 -7.18 10.01 9.87
C TYR A 150 -6.03 9.05 9.53
N PHE A 151 -5.68 8.23 10.50
CA PHE A 151 -4.79 7.10 10.35
C PHE A 151 -5.63 5.83 10.34
N ILE A 152 -5.43 4.98 9.34
CA ILE A 152 -6.11 3.68 9.21
C ILE A 152 -5.02 2.60 9.22
N TRP A 153 -5.22 1.52 9.98
CA TRP A 153 -4.23 0.46 10.10
C TRP A 153 -4.88 -0.89 10.39
N SER A 154 -4.12 -1.96 10.20
CA SER A 154 -4.45 -3.30 10.66
C SER A 154 -3.95 -3.54 12.07
N GLY A 155 -4.74 -4.09 12.98
CA GLY A 155 -4.24 -4.42 14.31
C GLY A 155 -5.05 -5.43 15.13
N HIS A 156 -4.54 -5.73 16.33
CA HIS A 156 -5.20 -6.64 17.28
C HIS A 156 -6.02 -5.91 18.34
N ASN A 157 -7.03 -6.59 18.90
CA ASN A 157 -7.85 -6.05 19.99
C ASN A 157 -7.25 -6.26 21.40
N GLY A 158 -6.12 -6.98 21.51
CA GLY A 158 -5.48 -7.35 22.77
C GLY A 158 -6.05 -8.60 23.46
N LYS A 159 -7.03 -9.27 22.84
CA LYS A 159 -7.71 -10.47 23.35
C LYS A 159 -7.50 -11.69 22.46
N ASP A 160 -7.28 -11.47 21.17
CA ASP A 160 -7.07 -12.49 20.15
C ASP A 160 -6.05 -11.99 19.10
N ASN A 161 -5.68 -12.88 18.18
CA ASN A 161 -4.77 -12.59 17.06
C ASN A 161 -5.53 -12.27 15.75
N VAL A 162 -6.81 -11.87 15.83
CA VAL A 162 -7.55 -11.46 14.64
C VAL A 162 -7.13 -10.04 14.27
N GLN A 163 -6.64 -9.88 13.05
CA GLN A 163 -6.32 -8.58 12.48
C GLN A 163 -7.60 -7.88 11.99
N ARG A 164 -7.75 -6.63 12.42
CA ARG A 164 -8.92 -5.77 12.19
C ARG A 164 -8.48 -4.43 11.68
N LEU A 165 -9.35 -3.77 10.92
CA LEU A 165 -9.10 -2.40 10.49
C LEU A 165 -9.57 -1.42 11.55
N TYR A 166 -8.67 -0.56 11.97
CA TYR A 166 -8.94 0.53 12.89
C TYR A 166 -8.75 1.88 12.22
N ILE A 167 -9.46 2.89 12.71
CA ILE A 167 -9.30 4.29 12.33
C ILE A 167 -9.17 5.19 13.56
N ALA A 168 -8.37 6.24 13.46
CA ALA A 168 -8.29 7.29 14.46
C ALA A 168 -8.03 8.65 13.80
N ARG A 169 -8.59 9.72 14.35
CA ARG A 169 -8.27 11.09 13.91
C ARG A 169 -6.84 11.43 14.32
N MET A 170 -6.14 12.21 13.50
CA MET A 170 -4.76 12.63 13.74
C MET A 170 -4.71 14.09 14.23
N LYS A 171 -3.83 14.37 15.19
CA LYS A 171 -3.50 15.73 15.65
C LYS A 171 -2.45 16.39 14.74
N ASN A 172 -1.50 15.60 14.28
CA ASN A 172 -0.43 15.95 13.36
C ASN A 172 -0.03 14.65 12.61
N PRO A 173 0.87 14.69 11.60
CA PRO A 173 1.23 13.51 10.82
C PRO A 173 1.74 12.29 11.61
N TRP A 174 2.15 12.41 12.88
CA TRP A 174 2.71 11.29 13.66
C TRP A 174 2.04 11.10 15.03
N THR A 175 0.88 11.71 15.29
CA THR A 175 0.21 11.65 16.60
C THR A 175 -1.30 11.53 16.42
N LEU A 176 -1.90 10.51 17.06
CA LEU A 176 -3.34 10.35 17.11
C LEU A 176 -3.98 11.39 18.05
N ALA A 177 -5.14 11.90 17.67
CA ALA A 177 -5.97 12.82 18.45
C ALA A 177 -7.09 12.10 19.21
N THR A 178 -7.44 10.88 18.82
CA THR A 178 -8.55 10.10 19.39
C THR A 178 -8.11 8.68 19.71
N ARG A 179 -8.96 7.97 20.48
CA ARG A 179 -8.91 6.51 20.54
C ARG A 179 -9.16 5.90 19.16
N ARG A 180 -8.70 4.66 18.99
CA ARG A 180 -9.00 3.84 17.82
C ARG A 180 -10.47 3.42 17.79
N VAL A 181 -11.04 3.34 16.60
CA VAL A 181 -12.35 2.74 16.34
C VAL A 181 -12.16 1.56 15.41
N GLU A 182 -12.65 0.38 15.79
CA GLU A 182 -12.73 -0.78 14.90
C GLU A 182 -13.80 -0.51 13.83
N ILE A 183 -13.40 -0.53 12.56
CA ILE A 183 -14.32 -0.33 11.42
C ILE A 183 -14.55 -1.59 10.61
N ALA A 184 -13.66 -2.58 10.71
CA ALA A 184 -13.82 -3.86 10.03
C ALA A 184 -13.14 -5.01 10.77
N ALA A 185 -13.76 -6.18 10.70
CA ALA A 185 -13.17 -7.47 11.05
C ALA A 185 -13.56 -8.50 9.98
N PRO A 186 -12.79 -9.60 9.83
CA PRO A 186 -13.18 -10.74 9.02
C PRO A 186 -14.57 -11.27 9.41
N ARG A 187 -15.46 -11.40 8.44
CA ARG A 187 -16.84 -11.87 8.65
C ARG A 187 -17.40 -12.74 7.53
N TYR A 188 -16.84 -12.66 6.32
CA TYR A 188 -17.27 -13.51 5.21
C TYR A 188 -16.45 -14.80 5.13
N ALA A 189 -17.02 -15.85 4.56
CA ALA A 189 -16.38 -17.17 4.48
C ALA A 189 -15.06 -17.17 3.68
N TRP A 190 -14.90 -16.23 2.75
CA TRP A 190 -13.67 -16.04 1.97
C TRP A 190 -12.59 -15.26 2.72
N GLU A 191 -12.92 -14.64 3.87
CA GLU A 191 -11.96 -13.95 4.75
C GLU A 191 -11.37 -14.91 5.76
N LYS A 192 -10.50 -15.80 5.27
CA LYS A 192 -9.97 -16.89 6.07
C LYS A 192 -8.90 -16.38 7.05
N ASN A 193 -8.52 -17.22 8.01
CA ASN A 193 -7.37 -17.01 8.91
C ASN A 193 -7.43 -15.76 9.81
N GLY A 194 -8.56 -15.05 9.86
CA GLY A 194 -8.73 -13.91 10.76
C GLY A 194 -7.94 -12.66 10.36
N ILE A 195 -7.72 -12.44 9.05
CA ILE A 195 -6.92 -11.31 8.54
C ILE A 195 -7.76 -10.30 7.77
N ASN A 196 -7.71 -9.03 8.17
CA ASN A 196 -8.02 -7.85 7.38
C ASN A 196 -6.83 -6.88 7.55
N GLU A 197 -6.02 -6.67 6.51
CA GLU A 197 -4.77 -5.88 6.57
C GLU A 197 -4.55 -5.07 5.27
N GLY A 198 -3.42 -4.35 5.12
CA GLY A 198 -3.14 -3.51 3.95
C GLY A 198 -4.27 -2.57 3.53
N PRO A 199 -4.81 -1.70 4.43
CA PRO A 199 -5.89 -0.78 4.12
C PRO A 199 -5.44 0.33 3.16
N GLU A 200 -6.26 0.61 2.15
CA GLU A 200 -5.97 1.58 1.10
C GLU A 200 -7.19 2.41 0.72
N ILE A 201 -7.04 3.74 0.75
CA ILE A 201 -8.12 4.65 0.37
C ILE A 201 -8.19 4.80 -1.14
N LEU A 202 -9.41 4.68 -1.66
CA LEU A 202 -9.71 4.94 -3.06
C LEU A 202 -10.88 5.91 -3.17
N LEU A 203 -10.73 6.94 -4.00
CA LEU A 203 -11.77 7.91 -4.29
C LEU A 203 -12.19 7.80 -5.75
N ASN A 204 -13.50 7.78 -6.01
CA ASN A 204 -14.00 7.93 -7.38
C ASN A 204 -14.09 9.41 -7.77
N ARG A 205 -14.46 9.67 -9.04
CA ARG A 205 -14.66 11.02 -9.58
C ARG A 205 -15.76 11.80 -8.84
N GLN A 206 -16.72 11.11 -8.23
CA GLN A 206 -17.80 11.69 -7.41
C GLN A 206 -17.39 11.92 -5.95
N GLN A 207 -16.14 11.62 -5.59
CA GLN A 207 -15.61 11.69 -4.22
C GLN A 207 -16.34 10.77 -3.23
N ASP A 208 -16.89 9.66 -3.72
CA ASP A 208 -17.23 8.54 -2.85
C ASP A 208 -15.94 7.92 -2.30
N VAL A 209 -15.97 7.54 -1.03
CA VAL A 209 -14.83 7.00 -0.32
C VAL A 209 -14.96 5.49 -0.24
N PHE A 210 -13.91 4.82 -0.73
CA PHE A 210 -13.71 3.40 -0.63
C PHE A 210 -12.48 3.10 0.22
N LEU A 211 -12.55 2.00 0.96
CA LEU A 211 -11.41 1.40 1.65
C LEU A 211 -11.24 -0.01 1.10
N VAL A 212 -10.15 -0.21 0.37
CA VAL A 212 -9.72 -1.54 -0.10
C VAL A 212 -8.77 -2.11 0.93
N PHE A 213 -8.81 -3.41 1.15
CA PHE A 213 -7.96 -4.07 2.14
C PHE A 213 -7.73 -5.51 1.75
N SER A 214 -6.61 -6.07 2.18
CA SER A 214 -6.29 -7.46 1.99
C SER A 214 -6.96 -8.34 3.03
N VAL A 215 -7.30 -9.55 2.66
CA VAL A 215 -7.85 -10.57 3.55
C VAL A 215 -7.12 -11.89 3.39
N SER A 216 -7.36 -12.81 4.32
CA SER A 216 -6.66 -14.09 4.41
C SER A 216 -5.17 -13.89 4.69
N GLY A 217 -4.44 -14.95 5.04
CA GLY A 217 -3.00 -14.82 5.30
C GLY A 217 -2.19 -14.87 4.01
N CYS A 218 -1.18 -14.01 3.85
CA CYS A 218 -0.28 -14.05 2.66
C CYS A 218 0.50 -15.36 2.53
N TRP A 219 0.53 -16.20 3.57
CA TRP A 219 1.13 -17.54 3.56
C TRP A 219 0.23 -18.60 2.92
N THR A 220 -0.96 -18.18 2.45
CA THR A 220 -1.93 -19.00 1.73
C THR A 220 -2.06 -18.52 0.29
N ASP A 221 -2.71 -19.32 -0.55
CA ASP A 221 -3.13 -18.92 -1.90
C ASP A 221 -4.49 -18.17 -1.91
N ASP A 222 -5.08 -17.94 -0.73
CA ASP A 222 -6.41 -17.34 -0.52
C ASP A 222 -6.36 -15.81 -0.31
N TYR A 223 -5.19 -15.19 -0.38
CA TYR A 223 -5.03 -13.74 -0.24
C TYR A 223 -5.80 -13.01 -1.35
N ALA A 224 -6.63 -12.04 -0.97
CA ALA A 224 -7.55 -11.34 -1.86
C ALA A 224 -7.82 -9.93 -1.36
N LEU A 225 -8.41 -9.08 -2.22
CA LEU A 225 -8.83 -7.73 -1.85
C LEU A 225 -10.34 -7.68 -1.55
N GLY A 226 -10.69 -7.21 -0.36
CA GLY A 226 -12.03 -6.77 0.02
C GLY A 226 -12.26 -5.29 -0.26
N LEU A 227 -13.52 -4.87 -0.18
CA LEU A 227 -13.94 -3.48 -0.39
C LEU A 227 -14.94 -3.05 0.68
N MET A 228 -14.75 -1.85 1.20
CA MET A 228 -15.72 -1.12 2.01
C MET A 228 -16.02 0.24 1.38
N ARG A 229 -17.26 0.70 1.52
CA ARG A 229 -17.69 2.04 1.10
C ARG A 229 -18.15 2.82 2.32
N LEU A 230 -17.65 4.05 2.49
CA LEU A 230 -18.19 4.98 3.46
C LEU A 230 -19.51 5.56 2.93
N LYS A 231 -20.54 5.59 3.77
CA LYS A 231 -21.79 6.28 3.48
C LYS A 231 -21.49 7.73 3.10
N LYS A 232 -22.10 8.19 2.01
CA LYS A 232 -21.86 9.55 1.47
C LYS A 232 -22.01 10.60 2.56
N ASN A 233 -21.00 11.47 2.68
CA ASN A 233 -20.93 12.55 3.66
C ASN A 233 -20.90 12.13 5.14
N ALA A 234 -20.81 10.85 5.46
CA ALA A 234 -20.88 10.37 6.82
C ALA A 234 -19.54 10.48 7.56
N ASP A 235 -19.58 10.36 8.89
CA ASP A 235 -18.37 10.36 9.73
C ASP A 235 -17.63 9.02 9.60
N PRO A 236 -16.35 9.01 9.17
CA PRO A 236 -15.58 7.76 9.06
C PRO A 236 -15.21 7.15 10.42
N MET A 237 -15.33 7.88 11.53
CA MET A 237 -15.11 7.36 12.89
C MET A 237 -16.30 6.57 13.44
N VAL A 238 -17.39 6.41 12.67
CA VAL A 238 -18.55 5.61 13.07
C VAL A 238 -18.59 4.34 12.22
N ALA A 239 -18.31 3.19 12.83
CA ALA A 239 -18.22 1.89 12.15
C ALA A 239 -19.46 1.56 11.28
N ALA A 240 -20.66 1.87 11.77
CA ALA A 240 -21.91 1.64 11.04
C ALA A 240 -22.07 2.46 9.74
N ASN A 241 -21.23 3.48 9.52
CA ASN A 241 -21.21 4.23 8.26
C ASN A 241 -20.42 3.50 7.17
N TRP A 242 -19.66 2.46 7.49
CA TRP A 242 -18.91 1.66 6.52
C TRP A 242 -19.71 0.42 6.11
N THR A 243 -19.93 0.28 4.81
CA THR A 243 -20.58 -0.90 4.21
C THR A 243 -19.52 -1.77 3.55
N LYS A 244 -19.27 -2.95 4.13
CA LYS A 244 -18.37 -3.97 3.57
C LYS A 244 -19.10 -4.82 2.53
N MET A 245 -18.50 -4.94 1.35
CA MET A 245 -19.07 -5.68 0.23
C MET A 245 -18.97 -7.19 0.49
N PRO A 246 -19.97 -7.99 0.04
CA PRO A 246 -20.02 -9.43 0.31
C PRO A 246 -19.04 -10.25 -0.52
N GLU A 247 -18.53 -9.72 -1.62
CA GLU A 247 -17.61 -10.39 -2.54
C GLU A 247 -16.27 -9.66 -2.60
N PRO A 248 -15.15 -10.38 -2.81
CA PRO A 248 -13.85 -9.76 -3.06
C PRO A 248 -13.84 -9.03 -4.40
N ILE A 249 -13.03 -7.97 -4.51
CA ILE A 249 -12.86 -7.20 -5.74
C ILE A 249 -11.64 -7.63 -6.57
N LEU A 250 -10.75 -8.42 -5.97
CA LEU A 250 -9.61 -9.04 -6.64
C LEU A 250 -9.26 -10.36 -5.95
N THR A 251 -9.20 -11.45 -6.72
CA THR A 251 -8.81 -12.78 -6.25
C THR A 251 -7.72 -13.36 -7.14
N GLY A 252 -7.07 -14.43 -6.67
CA GLY A 252 -6.12 -15.19 -7.49
C GLY A 252 -6.73 -15.65 -8.82
N LYS A 253 -5.87 -15.72 -9.84
CA LYS A 253 -6.16 -16.23 -11.18
C LYS A 253 -4.98 -17.09 -11.65
N PRO A 254 -4.93 -18.38 -11.26
CA PRO A 254 -3.80 -19.27 -11.53
C PRO A 254 -3.39 -19.36 -13.00
N GLU A 255 -4.35 -19.37 -13.93
CA GLU A 255 -4.13 -19.40 -15.37
C GLU A 255 -3.41 -18.14 -15.91
N ASN A 256 -3.45 -17.05 -15.14
CA ASN A 256 -2.73 -15.81 -15.41
C ASN A 256 -1.41 -15.72 -14.63
N GLY A 257 -1.03 -16.78 -13.91
CA GLY A 257 0.14 -16.78 -13.03
C GLY A 257 -0.01 -15.81 -11.87
N ALA A 258 -1.21 -15.67 -11.31
CA ALA A 258 -1.48 -14.78 -10.18
C ALA A 258 -2.07 -15.58 -9.01
N PHE A 259 -1.28 -15.74 -7.95
CA PHE A 259 -1.70 -16.33 -6.69
C PHE A 259 -1.59 -15.27 -5.61
N SER A 260 -2.53 -15.26 -4.66
CA SER A 260 -2.51 -14.36 -3.51
C SER A 260 -2.37 -12.86 -3.85
N PRO A 261 -3.15 -12.27 -4.79
CA PRO A 261 -3.04 -10.84 -5.06
C PRO A 261 -3.52 -10.01 -3.88
N GLY A 262 -2.72 -9.04 -3.46
CA GLY A 262 -3.10 -8.18 -2.34
C GLY A 262 -2.11 -7.06 -2.06
N HIS A 263 -2.28 -6.46 -0.88
CA HIS A 263 -1.63 -5.26 -0.35
C HIS A 263 -1.37 -4.26 -1.47
N ASN A 264 -2.45 -3.64 -1.93
CA ASN A 264 -2.44 -2.83 -3.13
C ASN A 264 -2.03 -1.38 -2.84
N GLY A 265 -2.04 -0.57 -3.89
CA GLY A 265 -2.03 0.88 -3.86
C GLY A 265 -2.74 1.40 -5.10
N PHE A 266 -2.95 2.71 -5.18
CA PHE A 266 -3.60 3.34 -6.32
C PHE A 266 -2.80 4.53 -6.83
N PHE A 267 -2.83 4.75 -8.15
CA PHE A 267 -2.26 5.94 -8.76
C PHE A 267 -3.06 6.32 -10.00
N THR A 268 -2.87 7.56 -10.46
CA THR A 268 -3.42 8.03 -11.73
C THR A 268 -2.34 8.12 -12.79
N SER A 269 -2.70 7.95 -14.05
CA SER A 269 -1.82 8.22 -15.18
C SER A 269 -1.29 9.68 -15.16
N VAL A 270 -0.20 9.97 -15.88
CA VAL A 270 0.47 11.29 -15.85
C VAL A 270 -0.49 12.42 -16.23
N ASN A 271 -1.40 12.15 -17.17
CA ASN A 271 -2.41 13.10 -17.61
C ASN A 271 -3.71 13.09 -16.77
N GLY A 272 -3.79 12.30 -15.70
CA GLY A 272 -4.93 12.21 -14.79
C GLY A 272 -6.20 11.60 -15.38
N LYS A 273 -6.12 10.92 -16.53
CA LYS A 273 -7.29 10.37 -17.25
C LYS A 273 -7.62 8.93 -16.90
N GLU A 274 -6.67 8.20 -16.34
CA GLU A 274 -6.83 6.78 -16.00
C GLU A 274 -6.48 6.55 -14.54
N ASP A 275 -7.29 5.73 -13.88
CA ASP A 275 -7.02 5.22 -12.55
C ASP A 275 -6.35 3.85 -12.71
N TRP A 276 -5.36 3.57 -11.86
CA TRP A 276 -4.57 2.36 -11.89
C TRP A 276 -4.47 1.77 -10.50
N ILE A 277 -4.52 0.44 -10.42
CA ILE A 277 -4.16 -0.31 -9.23
C ILE A 277 -2.76 -0.87 -9.41
N ILE A 278 -1.96 -0.80 -8.35
CA ILE A 278 -0.74 -1.58 -8.18
C ILE A 278 -0.95 -2.57 -7.03
N TYR A 279 -0.50 -3.80 -7.16
CA TYR A 279 -0.66 -4.85 -6.14
C TYR A 279 0.48 -5.85 -6.27
N HIS A 280 0.75 -6.64 -5.24
CA HIS A 280 1.66 -7.76 -5.38
C HIS A 280 0.88 -9.05 -5.65
N ALA A 281 1.51 -10.01 -6.33
CA ALA A 281 1.03 -11.39 -6.40
C ALA A 281 2.20 -12.36 -6.53
N ASN A 282 1.97 -13.60 -6.16
CA ASN A 282 2.86 -14.73 -6.43
C ASN A 282 2.63 -15.27 -7.84
N SER A 283 3.70 -15.76 -8.48
CA SER A 283 3.64 -16.33 -9.83
C SER A 283 3.31 -17.82 -9.84
N ARG A 284 3.42 -18.49 -8.68
CA ARG A 284 3.12 -19.92 -8.48
C ARG A 284 2.39 -20.12 -7.15
N ALA A 285 1.65 -21.23 -7.05
CA ALA A 285 1.04 -21.68 -5.81
C ALA A 285 2.08 -21.92 -4.71
N GLY A 286 1.73 -21.66 -3.46
CA GLY A 286 2.54 -22.00 -2.28
C GLY A 286 3.80 -21.15 -2.08
N GLN A 287 3.96 -20.03 -2.79
CA GLN A 287 5.11 -19.13 -2.62
C GLN A 287 5.01 -18.26 -1.35
N GLY A 288 3.80 -18.09 -0.81
CA GLY A 288 3.55 -17.46 0.48
C GLY A 288 4.01 -16.00 0.61
N CYS A 289 4.30 -15.57 1.85
CA CYS A 289 4.70 -14.19 2.18
C CYS A 289 6.16 -13.85 1.82
N GLY A 290 6.90 -14.76 1.17
CA GLY A 290 8.33 -14.60 0.90
C GLY A 290 8.65 -13.55 -0.16
N GLY A 291 9.94 -13.46 -0.53
CA GLY A 291 10.46 -12.49 -1.50
C GLY A 291 10.07 -12.73 -2.96
N GLN A 292 9.08 -13.59 -3.24
CA GLN A 292 8.64 -13.93 -4.61
C GLN A 292 7.40 -13.14 -5.04
N ARG A 293 6.75 -12.46 -4.10
CA ARG A 293 5.65 -11.53 -4.34
C ARG A 293 6.16 -10.37 -5.18
N ASN A 294 5.63 -10.26 -6.39
CA ASN A 294 6.07 -9.30 -7.39
C ASN A 294 5.00 -8.24 -7.65
N PRO A 295 5.38 -6.95 -7.82
CA PRO A 295 4.44 -5.88 -8.07
C PRO A 295 3.91 -5.95 -9.49
N ARG A 296 2.61 -5.74 -9.63
CA ARG A 296 1.86 -5.74 -10.89
C ARG A 296 0.95 -4.54 -10.91
N MET A 297 0.72 -3.99 -12.09
CA MET A 297 -0.26 -2.92 -12.27
C MET A 297 -1.24 -3.24 -13.39
N GLN A 298 -2.47 -2.76 -13.25
CA GLN A 298 -3.47 -2.79 -14.29
C GLN A 298 -4.45 -1.63 -14.13
N ARG A 299 -5.14 -1.30 -15.22
CA ARG A 299 -6.11 -0.21 -15.24
C ARG A 299 -7.28 -0.55 -14.32
N LEU A 300 -7.65 0.41 -13.49
CA LEU A 300 -8.87 0.42 -12.70
C LEU A 300 -9.94 1.18 -13.47
N THR A 301 -11.14 0.62 -13.50
CA THR A 301 -12.32 1.27 -14.09
C THR A 301 -13.44 1.39 -13.07
N TRP A 302 -14.55 2.00 -13.47
CA TRP A 302 -15.68 2.27 -12.59
C TRP A 302 -16.96 1.78 -13.24
N ASP A 303 -17.82 1.11 -12.48
CA ASP A 303 -19.14 0.72 -12.94
C ASP A 303 -20.12 1.92 -12.93
N ARG A 304 -21.35 1.70 -13.42
CA ARG A 304 -22.41 2.72 -13.44
C ARG A 304 -22.82 3.25 -12.06
N ASN A 305 -22.52 2.52 -10.99
CA ASN A 305 -22.82 2.89 -9.60
C ASN A 305 -21.62 3.57 -8.92
N GLY A 306 -20.52 3.77 -9.66
CA GLY A 306 -19.28 4.34 -9.16
C GLY A 306 -18.46 3.38 -8.30
N LEU A 307 -18.68 2.07 -8.40
CA LEU A 307 -17.86 1.04 -7.75
C LEU A 307 -16.60 0.74 -8.58
N PRO A 308 -15.45 0.47 -7.92
CA PRO A 308 -14.23 0.10 -8.61
C PRO A 308 -14.35 -1.26 -9.29
N VAL A 309 -13.86 -1.35 -10.52
CA VAL A 309 -13.81 -2.56 -11.34
C VAL A 309 -12.37 -2.78 -11.79
N ILE A 310 -11.73 -3.77 -11.18
CA ILE A 310 -10.36 -4.20 -11.50
C ILE A 310 -10.35 -5.33 -12.54
N GLY A 311 -11.37 -6.20 -12.49
CA GLY A 311 -11.36 -7.50 -13.16
C GLY A 311 -10.46 -8.50 -12.43
N GLY A 312 -10.00 -9.53 -13.15
CA GLY A 312 -8.98 -10.44 -12.62
C GLY A 312 -7.56 -9.92 -12.83
N PRO A 313 -6.55 -10.44 -12.11
CA PRO A 313 -5.14 -10.14 -12.37
C PRO A 313 -4.79 -10.39 -13.84
N VAL A 314 -4.16 -9.41 -14.50
CA VAL A 314 -3.65 -9.57 -15.87
C VAL A 314 -2.55 -10.65 -15.92
N LYS A 315 -2.47 -11.40 -17.01
CA LYS A 315 -1.47 -12.47 -17.20
C LYS A 315 -0.06 -11.89 -17.25
N ILE A 316 0.86 -12.53 -16.53
CA ILE A 316 2.29 -12.20 -16.61
C ILE A 316 2.83 -12.39 -18.03
N GLY A 317 3.68 -11.48 -18.49
CA GLY A 317 4.23 -11.48 -19.84
C GLY A 317 3.26 -11.05 -20.95
N GLU A 318 1.97 -10.85 -20.66
CA GLU A 318 1.01 -10.33 -21.64
C GLU A 318 1.22 -8.81 -21.81
N PRO A 319 1.41 -8.31 -23.05
CA PRO A 319 1.53 -6.88 -23.30
C PRO A 319 0.27 -6.12 -22.88
N GLN A 320 0.44 -5.05 -22.11
CA GLN A 320 -0.61 -4.14 -21.68
C GLN A 320 -0.28 -2.72 -22.15
N HIS A 321 -1.28 -1.92 -22.51
CA HIS A 321 -1.05 -0.51 -22.84
C HIS A 321 -0.43 0.24 -21.66
N LYS A 322 0.58 1.07 -21.94
CA LYS A 322 1.18 1.95 -20.93
C LYS A 322 0.13 2.93 -20.37
N PRO A 323 0.25 3.36 -19.09
CA PRO A 323 -0.54 4.45 -18.55
C PRO A 323 -0.51 5.69 -19.47
N ALA A 324 -1.66 6.33 -19.66
CA ALA A 324 -1.76 7.42 -20.62
C ALA A 324 -0.85 8.62 -20.26
N GLY A 325 -0.02 9.05 -21.22
CA GLY A 325 0.92 10.16 -21.06
C GLY A 325 2.35 9.76 -20.70
N GLU A 326 2.64 8.46 -20.59
CA GLU A 326 4.00 7.91 -20.56
C GLU A 326 4.65 7.84 -21.94
#